data_AF-T0JKI7-F1
#
_entry.id   AF-T0JKI7-F1
#
_cell.length_a   1.000
_cell.length_b   1.000
_cell.length_c   1.000
_cell.angle_alpha   90.00
_cell.angle_beta   90.00
_cell.angle_gamma   90.00
#
_symmetry.space_group_name_H-M   'P 1'
#
loop_
_entity.id
_entity.type
_entity.pdbx_description
1 polymer ?
#
loop_
_entity_poly.entity_id
_entity_poly.type
_entity_poly.pdbx_seq_one_letter_code
_entity_poly.pdbx_strand_id
1 'polypeptide(L)'
;MRIRLMVGISSGAPSQKHDIQLSNMVISTPNSGRGGVFQYNFSKTIQNCKFQDTGFLNQPPLLLLSALTTLKGKYEMKGHQLINQVDKNIRKIKKKSAYRQPAQASDKLYKSNIIHPSSCCNNVCSNNTASLIARPKRGEEDNNPAIHYGLIASSNQLMKDAYIQDILIKEKDVLCFEIEAAGLMNHFPCLIIRGICDYSDSHKNKEWQGFAAIIAAAYAKDLLYQITPDTIKAEKPIPNSKQAQFVMPFRRDSNFINRPDIWSWIETRYAGSEMCFALVGLGGFGKSQVAIQFAHQVHNTSPNTSIF
;
A
#
# COMPACT_ATOMS: atom_id res chain seq x y z
N MET A 1 11.62 18.45 6.23
CA MET A 1 10.82 18.13 5.02
C MET A 1 9.45 18.79 5.15
N ARG A 2 8.72 19.13 4.06
CA ARG A 2 7.47 19.93 4.15
C ARG A 2 6.21 19.23 3.65
N ILE A 3 6.33 18.37 2.64
CA ILE A 3 5.24 17.52 2.16
C ILE A 3 5.76 16.09 1.96
N ARG A 4 4.85 15.11 2.01
CA ARG A 4 5.12 13.70 1.70
C ARG A 4 4.03 13.14 0.82
N LEU A 5 4.44 12.36 -0.17
CA LEU A 5 3.56 11.50 -0.97
C LEU A 5 3.98 10.05 -0.74
N MET A 6 3.00 9.17 -0.63
CA MET A 6 3.24 7.73 -0.67
C MET A 6 2.71 7.21 -2.00
N VAL A 7 3.63 6.84 -2.89
CA VAL A 7 3.29 6.42 -4.25
C VAL A 7 3.69 4.96 -4.42
N GLY A 8 2.76 4.13 -4.84
CA GLY A 8 3.03 2.72 -5.04
C GLY A 8 1.88 1.99 -5.70
N ILE A 9 1.85 0.68 -5.50
CA ILE A 9 0.80 -0.19 -6.02
C ILE A 9 -0.08 -0.71 -4.89
N SER A 10 -1.28 -1.13 -5.23
CA SER A 10 -2.23 -1.76 -4.30
C SER A 10 -3.12 -2.74 -5.05
N SER A 11 -3.86 -3.52 -4.27
CA SER A 11 -4.95 -4.35 -4.77
C SER A 11 -6.25 -3.57 -4.81
N GLY A 12 -6.93 -3.53 -5.96
CA GLY A 12 -8.22 -2.90 -6.11
C GLY A 12 -9.32 -3.63 -5.35
N ALA A 13 -10.35 -2.89 -4.96
CA ALA A 13 -11.53 -3.43 -4.27
C ALA A 13 -12.79 -3.11 -5.10
N PRO A 14 -13.04 -3.83 -6.20
CA PRO A 14 -14.17 -3.54 -7.09
C PRO A 14 -15.49 -3.78 -6.37
N SER A 15 -16.48 -2.95 -6.65
CA SER A 15 -17.84 -3.09 -6.15
C SER A 15 -18.86 -2.64 -7.19
N GLN A 16 -20.15 -2.85 -6.92
CA GLN A 16 -21.20 -2.32 -7.79
C GLN A 16 -21.16 -0.78 -7.89
N LYS A 17 -20.70 -0.10 -6.84
CA LYS A 17 -20.58 1.36 -6.79
C LYS A 17 -19.28 1.86 -7.44
N HIS A 18 -18.22 1.08 -7.37
CA HIS A 18 -16.89 1.45 -7.83
C HIS A 18 -16.32 0.36 -8.75
N ASP A 19 -16.42 0.58 -10.07
CA ASP A 19 -15.81 -0.29 -11.07
C ASP A 19 -14.29 -0.05 -11.14
N ILE A 20 -13.58 -0.66 -10.19
CA ILE A 20 -12.14 -0.61 -10.08
C ILE A 20 -11.55 -1.69 -11.01
N GLN A 21 -10.64 -1.25 -11.87
CA GLN A 21 -10.03 -2.02 -12.94
C GLN A 21 -8.50 -1.99 -12.77
N LEU A 22 -7.80 -2.97 -13.33
CA LEU A 22 -6.34 -2.89 -13.45
C LEU A 22 -6.00 -1.68 -14.32
N SER A 23 -4.87 -1.02 -14.04
CA SER A 23 -4.49 0.35 -14.49
C SER A 23 -5.12 1.53 -13.77
N ASN A 24 -6.25 1.36 -13.08
CA ASN A 24 -6.84 2.47 -12.34
C ASN A 24 -5.89 2.96 -11.24
N MET A 25 -6.19 4.15 -10.74
CA MET A 25 -5.55 4.68 -9.54
C MET A 25 -6.56 4.95 -8.46
N VAL A 26 -6.12 4.81 -7.21
CA VAL A 26 -6.87 5.21 -6.01
C VAL A 26 -6.04 6.23 -5.25
N ILE A 27 -6.64 7.38 -4.95
CA ILE A 27 -6.03 8.45 -4.17
C ILE A 27 -6.75 8.54 -2.82
N SER A 28 -5.99 8.52 -1.73
CA SER A 28 -6.56 8.63 -0.39
C SER A 28 -7.16 10.02 -0.20
N THR A 29 -8.48 10.10 -0.02
CA THR A 29 -9.15 11.37 0.27
C THR A 29 -9.95 11.28 1.56
N PRO A 30 -9.83 12.26 2.47
CA PRO A 30 -10.71 12.35 3.64
C PRO A 30 -12.18 12.38 3.22
N ASN A 31 -13.03 11.66 3.94
CA ASN A 31 -14.47 11.68 3.74
C ASN A 31 -15.17 11.45 5.09
N SER A 32 -16.21 12.22 5.40
CA SER A 32 -17.09 12.01 6.56
C SER A 32 -16.33 11.87 7.89
N GLY A 33 -15.33 12.73 8.13
CA GLY A 33 -14.49 12.73 9.33
C GLY A 33 -13.37 11.69 9.35
N ARG A 34 -13.18 10.92 8.26
CA ARG A 34 -12.14 9.88 8.14
C ARG A 34 -10.88 10.41 7.45
N GLY A 35 -9.72 9.88 7.81
CA GLY A 35 -8.39 10.25 7.29
C GLY A 35 -8.11 10.00 5.81
N GLY A 36 -9.00 9.28 5.12
CA GLY A 36 -8.75 8.72 3.79
C GLY A 36 -8.00 7.38 3.82
N VAL A 37 -7.50 6.97 4.99
CA VAL A 37 -6.89 5.66 5.22
C VAL A 37 -7.43 5.02 6.50
N PHE A 38 -7.81 3.76 6.38
CA PHE A 38 -8.37 2.93 7.43
C PHE A 38 -7.39 1.82 7.78
N GLN A 39 -6.95 1.74 9.03
CA GLN A 39 -6.06 0.67 9.47
C GLN A 39 -6.86 -0.53 9.96
N TYR A 40 -6.47 -1.71 9.51
CA TYR A 40 -6.98 -2.97 10.02
C TYR A 40 -5.87 -3.98 10.29
N ASN A 41 -6.05 -4.79 11.33
CA ASN A 41 -5.10 -5.83 11.71
C ASN A 41 -5.77 -7.20 11.83
N PHE A 42 -5.04 -8.24 11.45
CA PHE A 42 -5.42 -9.63 11.70
C PHE A 42 -4.78 -10.10 13.01
N SER A 43 -5.56 -10.30 14.07
CA SER A 43 -5.06 -10.93 15.30
C SER A 43 -5.05 -12.45 15.15
N LYS A 44 -3.88 -13.08 15.34
CA LYS A 44 -3.71 -14.55 15.37
C LYS A 44 -4.24 -15.21 16.65
N THR A 45 -4.66 -14.42 17.62
CA THR A 45 -5.16 -14.90 18.91
C THR A 45 -6.60 -15.37 18.77
N ILE A 46 -6.75 -16.70 18.89
CA ILE A 46 -7.98 -17.51 18.97
C ILE A 46 -8.43 -18.01 17.59
N GLN A 47 -8.80 -19.29 17.55
CA GLN A 47 -9.12 -20.16 16.39
C GLN A 47 -10.27 -19.69 15.49
N ASN A 48 -10.63 -18.41 15.54
CA ASN A 48 -11.45 -17.68 14.58
C ASN A 48 -10.81 -16.31 14.42
N CYS A 49 -10.21 -16.02 13.25
CA CYS A 49 -9.57 -14.74 12.92
C CYS A 49 -10.54 -13.56 13.13
N LYS A 50 -10.61 -13.01 14.34
CA LYS A 50 -11.42 -11.82 14.60
C LYS A 50 -10.67 -10.61 14.04
N PHE A 51 -11.29 -9.97 13.05
CA PHE A 51 -10.88 -8.68 12.51
C PHE A 51 -10.93 -7.62 13.62
N GLN A 52 -9.88 -6.81 13.76
CA GLN A 52 -9.87 -5.67 14.68
C GLN A 52 -9.80 -4.37 13.89
N ASP A 53 -10.86 -3.57 13.98
CA ASP A 53 -10.86 -2.17 13.57
C ASP A 53 -9.90 -1.41 14.48
N THR A 54 -8.85 -0.83 13.90
CA THR A 54 -7.85 -0.04 14.63
C THR A 54 -7.97 1.46 14.42
N GLY A 55 -9.00 1.90 13.67
CA GLY A 55 -9.31 3.31 13.44
C GLY A 55 -8.77 3.89 12.12
N PHE A 56 -8.94 5.20 11.99
CA PHE A 56 -8.48 5.98 10.83
C PHE A 56 -7.15 6.66 11.12
N LEU A 57 -6.31 6.75 10.11
CA LEU A 57 -5.00 7.40 10.22
C LEU A 57 -5.11 8.92 10.01
N ASN A 58 -4.02 9.65 10.24
CA ASN A 58 -3.95 11.10 10.03
C ASN A 58 -4.37 11.50 8.60
N GLN A 59 -4.98 12.68 8.48
CA GLN A 59 -5.35 13.26 7.20
C GLN A 59 -4.13 13.79 6.43
N PRO A 60 -4.16 13.78 5.08
CA PRO A 60 -3.16 14.46 4.27
C PRO A 60 -3.09 15.97 4.56
N PRO A 61 -1.91 16.60 4.48
CA PRO A 61 -1.76 18.05 4.59
C PRO A 61 -2.70 18.84 3.66
N LEU A 62 -3.24 19.98 4.15
CA LEU A 62 -4.18 20.83 3.40
C LEU A 62 -3.64 21.31 2.05
N LEU A 63 -2.33 21.58 1.97
CA LEU A 63 -1.67 21.94 0.71
C LEU A 63 -1.83 20.83 -0.35
N LEU A 64 -1.66 19.57 0.03
CA LEU A 64 -1.84 18.44 -0.88
C LEU A 64 -3.30 18.25 -1.27
N LEU A 65 -4.25 18.46 -0.35
CA LEU A 65 -5.69 18.39 -0.64
C LEU A 65 -6.14 19.51 -1.60
N SER A 66 -5.56 20.70 -1.47
CA SER A 66 -5.84 21.84 -2.36
C SER A 66 -5.31 21.59 -3.78
N ALA A 67 -4.07 21.10 -3.88
CA ALA A 67 -3.46 20.66 -5.13
C ALA A 67 -4.28 19.53 -5.79
N LEU A 68 -4.76 18.59 -4.98
CA LEU A 68 -5.58 17.47 -5.43
C LEU A 68 -6.90 17.94 -6.04
N THR A 69 -7.59 18.85 -5.35
CA THR A 69 -8.87 19.43 -5.82
C THR A 69 -8.67 20.16 -7.14
N THR A 70 -7.57 20.91 -7.26
CA THR A 70 -7.20 21.63 -8.49
C THR A 70 -6.94 20.66 -9.64
N LEU A 71 -6.17 19.59 -9.41
CA LEU A 71 -5.86 18.60 -10.43
C LEU A 71 -7.12 17.85 -10.87
N LYS A 72 -7.95 17.43 -9.91
CA LYS A 72 -9.22 16.73 -10.16
C LYS A 72 -10.12 17.55 -11.09
N GLY A 73 -10.33 18.84 -10.79
CA GLY A 73 -11.12 19.72 -11.66
C GLY A 73 -10.53 19.87 -13.07
N LYS A 74 -9.19 19.94 -13.21
CA LYS A 74 -8.55 19.98 -14.53
C LYS A 74 -8.80 18.71 -15.35
N TYR A 75 -8.74 17.54 -14.70
CA TYR A 75 -8.96 16.25 -15.35
C TYR A 75 -10.43 16.04 -15.70
N GLU A 76 -11.37 16.49 -14.86
CA GLU A 76 -12.79 16.45 -15.17
C GLU A 76 -13.15 17.35 -16.36
N MET A 77 -12.55 18.53 -16.46
CA MET A 77 -12.84 19.47 -17.55
C MET A 77 -12.17 19.13 -18.89
N LYS A 78 -10.96 18.58 -18.88
CA LYS A 78 -10.12 18.45 -20.08
C LYS A 78 -9.63 17.03 -20.36
N GLY A 79 -9.98 16.08 -19.51
CA GLY A 79 -9.34 14.78 -19.46
C GLY A 79 -7.88 14.87 -19.00
N HIS A 80 -7.20 13.73 -19.02
CA HIS A 80 -5.77 13.64 -18.69
C HIS A 80 -4.97 12.91 -19.76
N GLN A 81 -3.66 13.14 -19.79
CA GLN A 81 -2.76 12.52 -20.78
C GLN A 81 -1.82 11.47 -20.17
N LEU A 82 -2.21 10.84 -19.06
CA LEU A 82 -1.34 9.98 -18.28
C LEU A 82 -0.72 8.85 -19.11
N ILE A 83 -1.52 8.15 -19.94
CA ILE A 83 -1.01 7.11 -20.86
C ILE A 83 0.06 7.68 -21.80
N ASN A 84 -0.24 8.79 -22.48
CA ASN A 84 0.70 9.44 -23.40
C ASN A 84 1.99 9.88 -22.70
N GLN A 85 1.90 10.38 -21.47
CA GLN A 85 3.06 10.73 -20.66
C GLN A 85 3.90 9.50 -20.29
N VAL A 86 3.25 8.43 -19.84
CA VAL A 86 3.89 7.16 -19.51
C VAL A 86 4.60 6.58 -20.72
N ASP A 87 3.94 6.51 -21.89
CA ASP A 87 4.55 6.00 -23.12
C ASP A 87 5.76 6.82 -23.58
N LYS A 88 5.70 8.15 -23.45
CA LYS A 88 6.85 9.03 -23.73
C LYS A 88 8.01 8.76 -22.78
N ASN A 89 7.73 8.55 -21.48
CA ASN A 89 8.76 8.34 -20.46
C ASN A 89 9.37 6.94 -20.50
N ILE A 90 8.57 5.89 -20.75
CA ILE A 90 9.02 4.50 -20.84
C ILE A 90 10.09 4.31 -21.91
N ARG A 91 10.04 5.05 -23.02
CA ARG A 91 11.06 5.00 -24.08
C ARG A 91 12.47 5.29 -23.58
N LYS A 92 12.60 6.05 -22.48
CA LYS A 92 13.87 6.45 -21.87
C LYS A 92 14.36 5.44 -20.80
N ILE A 93 13.55 4.45 -20.43
CA ILE A 93 13.86 3.49 -19.36
C ILE A 93 14.52 2.25 -19.98
N LYS A 94 15.66 1.81 -19.39
CA LYS A 94 16.39 0.60 -19.86
C LYS A 94 15.50 -0.66 -19.87
N LYS A 95 14.75 -0.90 -18.79
CA LYS A 95 13.81 -2.05 -18.66
C LYS A 95 12.37 -1.68 -19.05
N LYS A 96 12.19 -1.02 -20.20
CA LYS A 96 10.88 -0.52 -20.65
C LYS A 96 9.76 -1.56 -20.71
N SER A 97 10.08 -2.83 -21.03
CA SER A 97 9.09 -3.91 -21.11
C SER A 97 8.38 -4.17 -19.78
N ALA A 98 9.07 -3.97 -18.65
CA ALA A 98 8.50 -4.19 -17.32
C ALA A 98 7.41 -3.18 -16.95
N TYR A 99 7.32 -2.04 -17.66
CA TYR A 99 6.40 -0.95 -17.34
C TYR A 99 5.34 -0.74 -18.43
N ARG A 100 5.31 -1.56 -19.49
CA ARG A 100 4.32 -1.43 -20.56
C ARG A 100 2.93 -1.78 -20.04
N GLN A 101 1.92 -1.13 -20.60
CA GLN A 101 0.54 -1.50 -20.34
C GLN A 101 0.28 -2.91 -20.86
N PRO A 102 -0.19 -3.84 -20.00
CA PRO A 102 -0.64 -5.15 -20.44
C PRO A 102 -1.89 -5.05 -21.32
N ALA A 103 -2.22 -6.12 -22.02
CA ALA A 103 -3.45 -6.16 -22.82
C ALA A 103 -4.68 -6.05 -21.91
N GLN A 104 -5.68 -5.25 -22.29
CA GLN A 104 -6.93 -5.14 -21.52
C GLN A 104 -7.60 -6.50 -21.26
N ALA A 105 -7.46 -7.48 -22.16
CA ALA A 105 -7.96 -8.83 -21.96
C ALA A 105 -7.30 -9.60 -20.80
N SER A 106 -6.16 -9.13 -20.27
CA SER A 106 -5.54 -9.69 -19.07
C SER A 106 -6.05 -9.05 -17.76
N ASP A 107 -6.92 -8.04 -17.82
CA ASP A 107 -7.73 -7.61 -16.69
C ASP A 107 -8.88 -8.59 -16.47
N LYS A 108 -8.70 -9.50 -15.52
CA LYS A 108 -9.65 -10.56 -15.18
C LYS A 108 -10.05 -10.43 -13.72
N LEU A 109 -11.34 -10.23 -13.47
CA LEU A 109 -11.93 -10.23 -12.14
C LEU A 109 -12.67 -11.56 -11.92
N TYR A 110 -12.28 -12.29 -10.88
CA TYR A 110 -12.91 -13.55 -10.50
C TYR A 110 -13.95 -13.35 -9.39
N LYS A 111 -14.91 -14.28 -9.29
CA LYS A 111 -15.87 -14.32 -8.18
C LYS A 111 -15.15 -14.59 -6.86
N SER A 112 -15.59 -13.93 -5.78
CA SER A 112 -14.95 -13.98 -4.45
C SER A 112 -14.94 -15.37 -3.82
N ASN A 113 -15.87 -16.24 -4.18
CA ASN A 113 -15.98 -17.61 -3.67
C ASN A 113 -15.01 -18.61 -4.33
N ILE A 114 -14.22 -18.19 -5.32
CA ILE A 114 -13.29 -19.07 -6.01
C ILE A 114 -11.92 -19.01 -5.35
N ILE A 115 -11.58 -20.05 -4.58
CA ILE A 115 -10.28 -20.19 -3.93
C ILE A 115 -9.37 -21.02 -4.85
N HIS A 116 -8.28 -20.43 -5.33
CA HIS A 116 -7.30 -21.15 -6.14
C HIS A 116 -6.11 -21.66 -5.33
N PRO A 117 -5.66 -22.91 -5.56
CA PRO A 117 -4.43 -23.43 -4.95
C PRO A 117 -3.24 -22.57 -5.37
N SER A 118 -2.40 -22.22 -4.39
CA SER A 118 -1.26 -21.29 -4.53
C SER A 118 -0.19 -21.69 -5.56
N SER A 119 -0.26 -22.89 -6.15
CA SER A 119 0.77 -23.47 -7.00
C SER A 119 0.41 -23.66 -8.48
N CYS A 120 -0.83 -23.41 -8.93
CA CYS A 120 -1.21 -23.69 -10.33
C CYS A 120 -2.36 -22.84 -10.86
N CYS A 121 -2.06 -21.65 -11.37
CA CYS A 121 -3.05 -20.80 -12.05
C CYS A 121 -3.30 -21.24 -13.50
N ASN A 122 -2.33 -21.90 -14.15
CA ASN A 122 -2.37 -22.08 -15.61
C ASN A 122 -3.35 -23.18 -16.10
N ASN A 123 -3.71 -24.16 -15.27
CA ASN A 123 -4.57 -25.27 -15.72
C ASN A 123 -6.00 -25.23 -15.15
N VAL A 124 -6.23 -24.56 -14.01
CA VAL A 124 -7.55 -24.53 -13.35
C VAL A 124 -8.34 -23.25 -13.69
N CYS A 125 -7.66 -22.11 -13.91
CA CYS A 125 -8.31 -20.81 -14.13
C CYS A 125 -8.49 -20.47 -15.62
N SER A 126 -7.68 -21.05 -16.51
CA SER A 126 -7.51 -20.55 -17.88
C SER A 126 -8.73 -20.76 -18.78
N ASN A 127 -9.59 -21.74 -18.49
CA ASN A 127 -10.65 -22.17 -19.42
C ASN A 127 -12.08 -22.06 -18.87
N ASN A 128 -12.28 -21.68 -17.61
CA ASN A 128 -13.64 -21.60 -17.04
C ASN A 128 -14.12 -20.15 -16.98
N THR A 129 -14.73 -19.66 -18.06
CA THR A 129 -15.32 -18.30 -18.11
C THR A 129 -16.44 -18.10 -17.09
N ALA A 130 -17.03 -19.16 -16.53
CA ALA A 130 -18.09 -19.06 -15.53
C ALA A 130 -17.63 -18.52 -14.17
N SER A 131 -16.32 -18.53 -13.88
CA SER A 131 -15.74 -17.96 -12.65
C SER A 131 -15.42 -16.47 -12.77
N LEU A 132 -15.48 -15.90 -13.99
CA LEU A 132 -15.23 -14.48 -14.23
C LEU A 132 -16.48 -13.64 -14.00
N ILE A 133 -16.27 -12.42 -13.50
CA ILE A 133 -17.30 -11.40 -13.41
C ILE A 133 -17.28 -10.60 -14.72
N ALA A 134 -18.39 -10.65 -15.46
CA ALA A 134 -18.55 -9.83 -16.65
C ALA A 134 -18.60 -8.35 -16.25
N ARG A 135 -17.78 -7.54 -16.93
CA ARG A 135 -17.70 -6.09 -16.70
C ARG A 135 -17.99 -5.33 -17.99
N PRO A 136 -18.68 -4.19 -17.93
CA PRO A 136 -18.90 -3.35 -19.09
C PRO A 136 -17.57 -2.84 -19.64
N LYS A 137 -17.48 -2.73 -20.96
CA LYS A 137 -16.37 -2.00 -21.58
C LYS A 137 -16.54 -0.52 -21.26
N ARG A 138 -15.44 0.13 -20.92
CA ARG A 138 -15.40 1.60 -20.82
C ARG A 138 -15.61 2.22 -22.19
N GLY A 139 -16.40 3.29 -22.23
CA GLY A 139 -16.65 4.10 -23.42
C GLY A 139 -15.47 5.02 -23.74
N GLU A 140 -15.56 5.73 -24.87
CA GLU A 140 -14.53 6.70 -25.29
C GLU A 140 -14.50 7.97 -24.42
N GLU A 141 -15.62 8.28 -23.77
CA GLU A 141 -15.75 9.42 -22.86
C GLU A 141 -15.21 9.13 -21.45
N ASP A 142 -14.92 7.86 -21.14
CA ASP A 142 -14.37 7.48 -19.85
C ASP A 142 -12.88 7.82 -19.77
N ASN A 143 -12.49 8.51 -18.70
CA ASN A 143 -11.08 8.69 -18.38
C ASN A 143 -10.42 7.32 -18.18
N ASN A 144 -9.44 7.00 -19.03
CA ASN A 144 -8.68 5.77 -18.97
C ASN A 144 -7.18 6.06 -18.86
N PRO A 145 -6.52 5.71 -17.74
CA PRO A 145 -7.05 5.00 -16.57
C PRO A 145 -8.00 5.86 -15.72
N ALA A 146 -8.99 5.24 -15.07
CA ALA A 146 -9.85 5.96 -14.15
C ALA A 146 -9.13 6.23 -12.83
N ILE A 147 -9.44 7.39 -12.22
CA ILE A 147 -8.92 7.80 -10.92
C ILE A 147 -10.05 7.82 -9.92
N HIS A 148 -9.90 7.04 -8.86
CA HIS A 148 -10.86 6.92 -7.78
C HIS A 148 -10.33 7.68 -6.55
N TYR A 149 -11.22 8.40 -5.87
CA TYR A 149 -10.89 9.21 -4.69
C TYR A 149 -11.69 8.67 -3.51
N GLY A 150 -11.03 8.14 -2.49
CA GLY A 150 -11.73 7.60 -1.34
C GLY A 150 -10.85 6.86 -0.35
N LEU A 151 -11.45 5.86 0.30
CA LEU A 151 -10.86 5.16 1.43
C LEU A 151 -9.90 4.04 0.99
N ILE A 152 -8.68 4.07 1.50
CA ILE A 152 -7.69 3.00 1.35
C ILE A 152 -7.62 2.20 2.66
N ALA A 153 -7.72 0.88 2.57
CA ALA A 153 -7.52 0.01 3.72
C ALA A 153 -6.05 -0.42 3.81
N SER A 154 -5.46 -0.26 4.99
CA SER A 154 -4.05 -0.53 5.27
C SER A 154 -3.87 -1.57 6.36
N SER A 155 -2.97 -2.54 6.16
CA SER A 155 -2.64 -3.55 7.17
C SER A 155 -1.15 -3.88 7.19
N ASN A 156 -0.71 -4.69 8.16
CA ASN A 156 0.64 -5.26 8.17
C ASN A 156 0.73 -6.59 7.37
N GLN A 157 -0.39 -7.06 6.81
CA GLN A 157 -0.46 -8.30 6.04
C GLN A 157 -1.27 -8.08 4.76
N LEU A 158 -0.89 -8.81 3.70
CA LEU A 158 -1.66 -8.84 2.46
C LEU A 158 -3.07 -9.37 2.74
N MET A 159 -4.08 -8.66 2.23
CA MET A 159 -5.45 -9.19 2.18
C MET A 159 -5.46 -10.45 1.32
N LYS A 160 -6.05 -11.52 1.86
CA LYS A 160 -6.20 -12.84 1.18
C LYS A 160 -7.54 -13.50 1.48
N ASP A 161 -8.37 -12.86 2.30
CA ASP A 161 -9.64 -13.41 2.74
C ASP A 161 -10.76 -12.64 2.03
N ALA A 162 -11.38 -13.30 1.07
CA ALA A 162 -12.41 -12.70 0.23
C ALA A 162 -13.66 -12.31 1.04
N TYR A 163 -13.96 -13.02 2.14
CA TYR A 163 -15.09 -12.69 3.01
C TYR A 163 -14.83 -11.40 3.79
N ILE A 164 -13.62 -11.25 4.36
CA ILE A 164 -13.24 -10.00 5.04
C ILE A 164 -13.14 -8.84 4.04
N GLN A 165 -12.65 -9.09 2.83
CA GLN A 165 -12.64 -8.11 1.75
C GLN A 165 -14.06 -7.60 1.46
N ASP A 166 -15.02 -8.50 1.24
CA ASP A 166 -16.42 -8.15 0.94
C ASP A 166 -17.05 -7.33 2.07
N ILE A 167 -16.77 -7.67 3.34
CA ILE A 167 -17.21 -6.89 4.50
C ILE A 167 -16.64 -5.47 4.45
N LEU A 168 -15.34 -5.31 4.24
CA LEU A 168 -14.69 -3.99 4.24
C LEU A 168 -15.15 -3.11 3.08
N ILE A 169 -15.35 -3.69 1.91
CA ILE A 169 -15.94 -2.99 0.76
C ILE A 169 -17.34 -2.51 1.11
N LYS A 170 -18.19 -3.39 1.63
CA LYS A 170 -19.60 -3.09 1.88
C LYS A 170 -19.83 -2.14 3.05
N GLU A 171 -19.14 -2.34 4.16
CA GLU A 171 -19.37 -1.59 5.40
C GLU A 171 -18.57 -0.28 5.46
N LYS A 172 -17.38 -0.25 4.85
CA LYS A 172 -16.45 0.89 4.97
C LYS A 172 -16.25 1.66 3.67
N ASP A 173 -16.76 1.17 2.54
CA ASP A 173 -16.58 1.78 1.21
C ASP A 173 -15.09 1.85 0.80
N VAL A 174 -14.36 0.77 1.09
CA VAL A 174 -12.92 0.64 0.75
C VAL A 174 -12.74 0.47 -0.75
N LEU A 175 -11.76 1.20 -1.31
CA LEU A 175 -11.44 1.20 -2.74
C LEU A 175 -10.19 0.36 -3.08
N CYS A 176 -9.24 0.24 -2.16
CA CYS A 176 -8.10 -0.64 -2.34
C CYS A 176 -7.46 -1.08 -1.01
N PHE A 177 -6.68 -2.17 -1.07
CA PHE A 177 -5.93 -2.73 0.03
C PHE A 177 -4.42 -2.58 -0.23
N GLU A 178 -3.70 -2.07 0.77
CA GLU A 178 -2.24 -1.97 0.76
C GLU A 178 -1.66 -2.29 2.15
N ILE A 179 -0.33 -2.37 2.25
CA ILE A 179 0.34 -2.97 3.43
C ILE A 179 1.33 -2.05 4.17
N GLU A 180 1.42 -0.78 3.80
CA GLU A 180 2.54 0.07 4.23
C GLU A 180 2.07 1.31 4.98
N ALA A 181 0.90 1.87 4.65
CA ALA A 181 0.48 3.18 5.18
C ALA A 181 0.24 3.18 6.69
N ALA A 182 -0.29 2.08 7.25
CA ALA A 182 -0.59 1.88 8.66
C ALA A 182 0.62 2.13 9.57
N GLY A 183 1.81 1.73 9.12
CA GLY A 183 3.05 1.92 9.88
C GLY A 183 3.61 3.35 9.83
N LEU A 184 3.16 4.16 8.87
CA LEU A 184 3.78 5.45 8.55
C LEU A 184 2.88 6.66 8.84
N MET A 185 1.59 6.61 8.48
CA MET A 185 0.76 7.83 8.45
C MET A 185 0.50 8.47 9.82
N ASN A 186 0.49 7.68 10.90
CA ASN A 186 0.29 8.20 12.26
C ASN A 186 1.42 9.14 12.71
N HIS A 187 2.62 8.97 12.16
CA HIS A 187 3.76 9.84 12.44
C HIS A 187 4.03 10.81 11.29
N PHE A 188 3.58 10.47 10.08
CA PHE A 188 3.95 11.13 8.86
C PHE A 188 2.72 11.39 7.97
N PRO A 189 1.99 12.49 8.19
CA PRO A 189 0.89 12.88 7.31
C PRO A 189 1.35 12.94 5.85
N CYS A 190 0.69 12.18 4.98
CA CYS A 190 1.01 12.09 3.56
C CYS A 190 -0.27 11.86 2.74
N LEU A 191 -0.21 12.20 1.45
CA LEU A 191 -1.23 11.76 0.50
C LEU A 191 -0.78 10.45 -0.13
N ILE A 192 -1.68 9.46 -0.17
CA ILE A 192 -1.40 8.15 -0.78
C ILE A 192 -1.97 8.11 -2.20
N ILE A 193 -1.13 7.62 -3.11
CA ILE A 193 -1.43 7.41 -4.52
C ILE A 193 -1.10 5.95 -4.83
N ARG A 194 -2.11 5.13 -5.10
CA ARG A 194 -1.92 3.71 -5.44
C ARG A 194 -2.40 3.39 -6.84
N GLY A 195 -1.54 2.79 -7.65
CA GLY A 195 -1.94 2.15 -8.89
C GLY A 195 -2.45 0.73 -8.63
N ILE A 196 -3.51 0.33 -9.32
CA ILE A 196 -4.13 -0.98 -9.13
C ILE A 196 -3.43 -2.04 -10.00
N CYS A 197 -2.86 -3.05 -9.36
CA CYS A 197 -2.12 -4.13 -10.04
C CYS A 197 -2.76 -5.52 -9.91
N ASP A 198 -3.65 -5.75 -8.95
CA ASP A 198 -4.42 -6.97 -8.76
C ASP A 198 -5.68 -6.65 -7.93
N TYR A 199 -6.45 -7.66 -7.51
CA TYR A 199 -7.73 -7.49 -6.78
C TYR A 199 -7.73 -8.10 -5.37
N SER A 200 -6.55 -8.37 -4.78
CA SER A 200 -6.45 -9.00 -3.44
C SER A 200 -7.12 -10.37 -3.34
N ASP A 201 -7.40 -11.01 -4.48
CA ASP A 201 -7.83 -12.39 -4.56
C ASP A 201 -6.60 -13.32 -4.58
N SER A 202 -6.83 -14.63 -4.74
CA SER A 202 -5.73 -15.58 -4.88
C SER A 202 -4.86 -15.37 -6.13
N HIS A 203 -5.21 -14.43 -7.03
CA HIS A 203 -4.55 -14.18 -8.30
C HIS A 203 -3.58 -13.00 -8.22
N LYS A 204 -2.33 -13.27 -7.83
CA LYS A 204 -1.28 -12.26 -7.96
C LYS A 204 -0.98 -11.99 -9.42
N ASN A 205 -1.22 -10.76 -9.87
CA ASN A 205 -0.96 -10.37 -11.24
C ASN A 205 0.34 -9.54 -11.35
N LYS A 206 1.46 -10.24 -11.54
CA LYS A 206 2.79 -9.61 -11.68
C LYS A 206 2.92 -8.78 -12.96
N GLU A 207 2.14 -9.09 -14.00
CA GLU A 207 2.20 -8.41 -15.29
C GLU A 207 1.84 -6.92 -15.16
N TRP A 208 0.87 -6.59 -14.29
CA TRP A 208 0.36 -5.22 -14.15
C TRP A 208 1.13 -4.36 -13.15
N GLN A 209 2.01 -4.95 -12.32
CA GLN A 209 2.69 -4.20 -11.25
C GLN A 209 3.53 -3.04 -11.77
N GLY A 210 4.31 -3.25 -12.83
CA GLY A 210 5.14 -2.18 -13.36
C GLY A 210 4.31 -1.06 -14.00
N PHE A 211 3.25 -1.41 -14.74
CA PHE A 211 2.35 -0.41 -15.29
C PHE A 211 1.60 0.39 -14.21
N ALA A 212 1.08 -0.30 -13.20
CA ALA A 212 0.42 0.32 -12.04
C ALA A 212 1.38 1.27 -11.29
N ALA A 213 2.65 0.91 -11.15
CA ALA A 213 3.64 1.75 -10.49
C ALA A 213 3.93 3.03 -11.30
N ILE A 214 4.15 2.91 -12.62
CA ILE A 214 4.52 4.07 -13.44
C ILE A 214 3.35 5.03 -13.65
N ILE A 215 2.11 4.53 -13.73
CA ILE A 215 0.93 5.38 -13.88
C ILE A 215 0.65 6.18 -12.60
N ALA A 216 0.81 5.55 -11.42
CA ALA A 216 0.74 6.23 -10.13
C ALA A 216 1.82 7.31 -10.00
N ALA A 217 3.04 7.03 -10.48
CA ALA A 217 4.12 8.02 -10.51
C ALA A 217 3.83 9.18 -11.47
N ALA A 218 3.21 8.92 -12.64
CA ALA A 218 2.79 9.96 -13.56
C ALA A 218 1.73 10.89 -12.94
N TYR A 219 0.74 10.32 -12.24
CA TYR A 219 -0.24 11.11 -11.50
C TYR A 219 0.41 11.94 -10.38
N ALA A 220 1.32 11.34 -9.61
CA ALA A 220 2.06 12.05 -8.57
C ALA A 220 2.85 13.25 -9.14
N LYS A 221 3.46 13.07 -10.32
CA LYS A 221 4.13 14.15 -11.04
C LYS A 221 3.17 15.29 -11.39
N ASP A 222 2.01 14.98 -11.98
CA ASP A 222 1.01 16.00 -12.34
C ASP A 222 0.42 16.73 -11.13
N LEU A 223 0.28 16.03 -9.99
CA LEU A 223 -0.10 16.61 -8.71
C LEU A 223 0.97 17.59 -8.20
N LEU A 224 2.24 17.21 -8.25
CA LEU A 224 3.34 18.09 -7.82
C LEU A 224 3.44 19.36 -8.68
N TYR A 225 3.08 19.30 -9.96
CA TYR A 225 3.00 20.50 -10.82
C TYR A 225 1.89 21.48 -10.42
N GLN A 226 0.93 21.07 -9.58
CA GLN A 226 -0.06 22.00 -9.03
C GLN A 226 0.48 22.78 -7.83
N ILE A 227 1.65 22.42 -7.31
CA ILE A 227 2.24 23.00 -6.10
C ILE A 227 3.41 23.88 -6.50
N THR A 228 3.37 25.15 -6.11
CA THR A 228 4.47 26.10 -6.40
C THR A 228 5.55 26.02 -5.31
N PRO A 229 6.81 26.34 -5.64
CA PRO A 229 7.88 26.41 -4.65
C PRO A 229 7.56 27.33 -3.46
N ASP A 230 6.85 28.43 -3.69
CA ASP A 230 6.52 29.38 -2.62
C ASP A 230 5.42 28.85 -1.69
N THR A 231 4.42 28.13 -2.22
CA THR A 231 3.45 27.41 -1.36
C THR A 231 4.13 26.37 -0.48
N ILE A 232 5.16 25.69 -0.98
CA ILE A 232 5.96 24.75 -0.18
C ILE A 232 6.73 25.50 0.91
N LYS A 233 7.35 26.65 0.62
CA LYS A 233 8.08 27.45 1.63
C LYS A 233 7.17 28.01 2.72
N ALA A 234 5.89 28.26 2.43
CA ALA A 234 4.90 28.71 3.40
C ALA A 234 4.40 27.57 4.31
N GLU A 235 4.42 26.33 3.83
CA GLU A 235 4.00 25.16 4.61
C GLU A 235 4.91 24.95 5.82
N LYS A 236 4.36 24.72 7.02
CA LYS A 236 5.18 24.45 8.20
C LYS A 236 6.08 23.25 7.92
N PRO A 237 7.37 23.29 8.26
CA PRO A 237 8.19 22.10 8.22
C PRO A 237 7.47 21.00 8.99
N ILE A 238 7.28 19.85 8.34
CA ILE A 238 6.93 18.64 9.08
C ILE A 238 8.06 18.51 10.10
N PRO A 239 7.76 18.47 11.42
CA PRO A 239 8.79 18.30 12.40
C PRO A 239 9.59 17.09 11.96
N ASN A 240 10.86 17.31 11.59
CA ASN A 240 11.79 16.21 11.56
C ASN A 240 11.73 15.71 13.00
N SER A 241 11.18 14.53 13.24
CA SER A 241 11.51 13.88 14.50
C SER A 241 13.02 13.63 14.41
N LYS A 242 13.80 14.60 14.86
CA LYS A 242 15.15 14.33 15.35
C LYS A 242 15.06 13.36 16.54
N GLN A 243 13.87 13.23 17.14
CA GLN A 243 13.51 12.07 17.94
C GLN A 243 13.51 10.82 17.08
N ALA A 244 14.28 9.84 17.54
CA ALA A 244 14.22 8.52 16.98
C ALA A 244 12.81 7.94 17.12
N GLN A 245 12.42 7.20 16.10
CA GLN A 245 11.12 6.55 16.05
C GLN A 245 11.22 5.16 16.69
N PHE A 246 10.25 4.77 17.48
CA PHE A 246 10.13 3.39 17.97
C PHE A 246 8.78 2.82 17.51
N VAL A 247 8.80 2.15 16.36
CA VAL A 247 7.62 1.56 15.73
C VAL A 247 7.68 0.05 15.90
N MET A 248 7.62 -0.42 17.15
CA MET A 248 7.54 -1.86 17.44
C MET A 248 6.17 -2.23 18.03
N PRO A 249 5.29 -2.93 17.28
CA PRO A 249 3.95 -3.25 17.75
C PRO A 249 3.93 -4.41 18.77
N PHE A 250 5.08 -5.04 19.01
CA PHE A 250 5.22 -6.17 19.91
C PHE A 250 5.78 -5.72 21.26
N ARG A 251 5.09 -6.12 22.33
CA ARG A 251 5.57 -5.92 23.71
C ARG A 251 6.72 -6.89 24.00
N ARG A 252 7.56 -6.53 24.97
CA ARG A 252 8.54 -7.47 25.55
C ARG A 252 7.80 -8.66 26.15
N ASP A 253 8.36 -9.84 25.96
CA ASP A 253 7.90 -11.04 26.66
C ASP A 253 8.52 -11.06 28.06
N SER A 254 7.68 -11.05 29.10
CA SER A 254 8.12 -11.12 30.50
C SER A 254 8.80 -12.45 30.83
N ASN A 255 8.50 -13.50 30.06
CA ASN A 255 9.07 -14.84 30.22
C ASN A 255 10.19 -15.11 29.20
N PHE A 256 10.78 -14.06 28.63
CA PHE A 256 11.85 -14.19 27.65
C PHE A 256 13.05 -14.93 28.26
N ILE A 257 13.40 -16.06 27.66
CA ILE A 257 14.60 -16.83 28.04
C ILE A 257 15.76 -16.36 27.17
N ASN A 258 16.75 -15.73 27.79
CA ASN A 258 17.93 -15.24 27.09
C ASN A 258 18.71 -16.40 26.41
N ARG A 259 19.35 -16.09 25.28
CA ARG A 259 20.20 -17.00 24.49
C ARG A 259 21.55 -16.31 24.27
N PRO A 260 22.51 -16.46 25.19
CA PRO A 260 23.73 -15.65 25.22
C PRO A 260 24.52 -15.67 23.91
N ASP A 261 24.64 -16.84 23.27
CA ASP A 261 25.39 -16.98 22.01
C ASP A 261 24.75 -16.19 20.86
N ILE A 262 23.42 -16.28 20.74
CA ILE A 262 22.65 -15.55 19.73
C ILE A 262 22.68 -14.06 20.04
N TRP A 263 22.55 -13.69 21.32
CA TRP A 263 22.56 -12.30 21.77
C TRP A 263 23.89 -11.61 21.45
N SER A 264 25.01 -12.24 21.83
CA SER A 264 26.36 -11.76 21.54
C SER A 264 26.62 -11.65 20.03
N TRP A 265 26.12 -12.60 19.25
CA TRP A 265 26.18 -12.53 17.79
C TRP A 265 25.44 -11.30 17.25
N ILE A 266 24.22 -11.02 17.72
CA ILE A 266 23.43 -9.85 17.29
C ILE A 266 24.14 -8.54 17.68
N GLU A 267 24.63 -8.42 18.92
CA GLU A 267 25.35 -7.22 19.38
C GLU A 267 26.60 -6.96 18.52
N THR A 268 27.36 -8.01 18.21
CA THR A 268 28.55 -7.93 17.36
C THR A 268 28.21 -7.46 15.95
N ARG A 269 27.12 -8.00 15.34
CA ARG A 269 26.71 -7.58 13.98
C ARG A 269 26.16 -6.16 13.97
N TYR A 270 25.37 -5.79 14.98
CA TYR A 270 24.80 -4.44 15.10
C TYR A 270 25.88 -3.36 15.29
N ALA A 271 26.97 -3.67 16.03
CA ALA A 271 28.11 -2.78 16.19
C ALA A 271 29.06 -2.74 14.98
N GLY A 272 28.94 -3.70 14.06
CA GLY A 272 29.78 -3.82 12.87
C GLY A 272 29.45 -2.81 11.77
N SER A 273 30.20 -2.87 10.67
CA SER A 273 29.96 -2.08 9.46
C SER A 273 28.94 -2.70 8.49
N GLU A 274 28.28 -3.78 8.90
CA GLU A 274 27.29 -4.49 8.09
C GLU A 274 26.02 -3.64 7.94
N MET A 275 25.53 -3.46 6.70
CA MET A 275 24.31 -2.68 6.45
C MET A 275 23.01 -3.44 6.76
N CYS A 276 23.04 -4.77 6.87
CA CYS A 276 21.87 -5.60 7.15
C CYS A 276 22.29 -7.01 7.61
N PHE A 277 21.63 -7.55 8.63
CA PHE A 277 21.76 -8.95 9.08
C PHE A 277 20.38 -9.55 9.39
N ALA A 278 20.27 -10.88 9.42
CA ALA A 278 19.01 -11.58 9.64
C ALA A 278 19.19 -12.80 10.56
N LEU A 279 18.20 -13.03 11.43
CA LEU A 279 18.10 -14.25 12.23
C LEU A 279 17.32 -15.33 11.47
N VAL A 280 18.01 -16.37 11.02
CA VAL A 280 17.43 -17.47 10.22
C VAL A 280 17.45 -18.78 11.02
N GLY A 281 16.42 -19.61 10.90
CA GLY A 281 16.34 -20.92 11.56
C GLY A 281 14.92 -21.49 11.60
N LEU A 282 14.78 -22.71 12.11
CA LEU A 282 13.50 -23.43 12.20
C LEU A 282 12.42 -22.64 12.98
N GLY A 283 11.15 -22.84 12.60
CA GLY A 283 10.01 -22.23 13.28
C GLY A 283 9.87 -22.67 14.74
N GLY A 284 9.38 -21.80 15.62
CA GLY A 284 9.20 -22.13 17.05
C GLY A 284 10.40 -21.88 17.97
N PHE A 285 11.59 -21.61 17.41
CA PHE A 285 12.83 -21.42 18.20
C PHE A 285 13.02 -20.00 18.78
N GLY A 286 11.96 -19.18 18.87
CA GLY A 286 12.03 -17.88 19.55
C GLY A 286 12.76 -16.75 18.81
N LYS A 287 13.18 -16.92 17.55
CA LYS A 287 13.90 -15.89 16.75
C LYS A 287 13.23 -14.51 16.79
N SER A 288 11.91 -14.48 16.58
CA SER A 288 11.14 -13.23 16.64
C SER A 288 11.17 -12.60 18.03
N GLN A 289 11.12 -13.41 19.09
CA GLN A 289 11.21 -12.90 20.47
C GLN A 289 12.58 -12.29 20.76
N VAL A 290 13.66 -12.92 20.27
CA VAL A 290 15.01 -12.37 20.40
C VAL A 290 15.12 -11.03 19.66
N ALA A 291 14.61 -10.94 18.43
CA ALA A 291 14.62 -9.68 17.66
C ALA A 291 13.80 -8.57 18.34
N ILE A 292 12.61 -8.90 18.87
CA ILE A 292 11.76 -7.95 19.62
C ILE A 292 12.51 -7.47 20.86
N GLN A 293 13.08 -8.38 21.64
CA GLN A 293 13.81 -8.03 22.86
C GLN A 293 15.03 -7.14 22.57
N PHE A 294 15.78 -7.45 21.50
CA PHE A 294 16.92 -6.66 21.06
C PHE A 294 16.52 -5.26 20.58
N ALA A 295 15.45 -5.15 19.78
CA ALA A 295 14.91 -3.86 19.36
C ALA A 295 14.54 -2.98 20.57
N HIS A 296 13.89 -3.58 21.56
CA HIS A 296 13.57 -2.93 22.83
C HIS A 296 14.82 -2.51 23.62
N GLN A 297 15.88 -3.31 23.64
CA GLN A 297 17.16 -2.95 24.27
C GLN A 297 17.81 -1.76 23.55
N VAL A 298 17.91 -1.80 22.22
CA VAL A 298 18.49 -0.72 21.40
C VAL A 298 17.73 0.59 21.62
N HIS A 299 16.40 0.54 21.72
CA HIS A 299 15.61 1.74 22.02
C HIS A 299 15.99 2.37 23.37
N ASN A 300 16.23 1.53 24.37
CA ASN A 300 16.60 1.99 25.71
C ASN A 300 18.05 2.49 25.78
N THR A 301 18.99 1.84 25.09
CA THR A 301 20.42 2.16 25.15
C THR A 301 20.83 3.24 24.16
N SER A 302 20.11 3.35 23.04
CA SER A 302 20.35 4.29 21.96
C SER A 302 19.04 4.99 21.57
N PRO A 303 18.54 5.93 22.39
CA PRO A 303 17.25 6.60 22.16
C PRO A 303 17.24 7.50 20.92
N ASN A 304 18.38 7.67 20.25
CA ASN A 304 18.52 8.36 18.97
C ASN A 304 18.45 7.41 17.76
N THR A 305 18.36 6.10 17.98
CA THR A 305 18.25 5.08 16.92
C THR A 305 16.79 4.79 16.61
N SER A 306 16.40 4.94 15.34
CA SER A 306 15.04 4.61 14.91
C SER A 306 14.89 3.11 14.67
N ILE A 307 13.77 2.56 15.14
CA ILE A 307 13.43 1.14 15.11
C ILE A 307 12.05 0.99 14.46
N PHE A 308 11.95 0.04 13.52
CA PHE A 308 10.76 -0.22 12.70
C PHE A 308 10.45 -1.72 12.66
#